data_AF-A0A9D7F3J2-F1
#
_entry.id   AF-A0A9D7F3J2-F1
#
_cell.length_a   1.000
_cell.length_b   1.000
_cell.length_c   1.000
_cell.angle_alpha   90.00
_cell.angle_beta   90.00
_cell.angle_gamma   90.00
#
_symmetry.space_group_name_H-M   'P 1'
#
loop_
_entity.id
_entity.type
_entity.pdbx_description
1 polymer ?
#
loop_
_entity_poly.entity_id
_entity_poly.type
_entity_poly.pdbx_seq_one_letter_code
_entity_poly.pdbx_strand_id
1 'polypeptide(L)'
;MRALLLYPFPLLCAVLFLLHQISQKGLGMSIPLADNYLDTLLCMPLLLTGFQAEQARFWGKRRFGPFEIFCITAFLSFVFEWVFPRLSPRFTADWLDVAAYFAGAMAWYVATASWQSHLE
;
A
#
# COMPACT_ATOMS: atom_id res chain seq x y z
N MET A 1 -10.46 6.21 15.66
CA MET A 1 -10.45 4.89 15.01
C MET A 1 -11.24 4.88 13.70
N ARG A 2 -12.54 5.22 13.67
CA ARG A 2 -13.36 5.22 12.44
C ARG A 2 -12.85 6.13 11.31
N ALA A 3 -12.21 7.26 11.63
CA ALA A 3 -11.88 8.28 10.63
C ALA A 3 -10.73 7.96 9.66
N LEU A 4 -9.79 7.06 10.00
CA LEU A 4 -8.60 6.78 9.17
C LEU A 4 -8.86 5.69 8.12
N LEU A 5 -9.54 4.61 8.50
CA LEU A 5 -9.90 3.52 7.58
C LEU A 5 -11.07 3.87 6.66
N LEU A 6 -11.90 4.85 7.06
CA LEU A 6 -12.99 5.38 6.24
C LEU A 6 -12.54 6.56 5.36
N TYR A 7 -11.23 6.85 5.32
CA TYR A 7 -10.72 7.92 4.46
C TYR A 7 -10.86 7.51 2.99
N PRO A 8 -11.36 8.40 2.10
CA PRO A 8 -11.78 8.02 0.76
C PRO A 8 -10.65 7.43 -0.06
N PHE A 9 -9.40 7.86 0.14
CA PHE A 9 -8.28 7.37 -0.66
C PHE A 9 -7.87 5.91 -0.34
N PRO A 10 -7.50 5.53 0.91
CA PRO A 10 -7.27 4.13 1.27
C PRO A 10 -8.49 3.24 1.04
N LEU A 11 -9.70 3.77 1.26
CA LEU A 11 -10.93 3.03 1.00
C LEU A 11 -11.10 2.75 -0.50
N LEU A 12 -10.84 3.73 -1.36
CA LEU A 12 -10.82 3.55 -2.82
C LEU A 12 -9.78 2.51 -3.23
N CYS A 13 -8.56 2.59 -2.69
CA CYS A 13 -7.52 1.59 -2.93
C CYS A 13 -7.98 0.18 -2.50
N ALA A 14 -8.62 0.06 -1.34
CA ALA A 14 -9.11 -1.22 -0.83
C ALA A 14 -10.24 -1.77 -1.71
N VAL A 15 -11.17 -0.92 -2.14
CA VAL A 15 -12.27 -1.31 -3.05
C VAL A 15 -11.70 -1.74 -4.40
N LEU A 16 -10.77 -0.98 -4.98
CA LEU A 16 -10.12 -1.32 -6.25
C LEU A 16 -9.39 -2.65 -6.16
N PHE A 17 -8.63 -2.87 -5.09
CA PHE A 17 -7.96 -4.14 -4.82
C PHE A 17 -8.98 -5.29 -4.75
N LEU A 18 -10.04 -5.16 -3.95
CA LEU A 18 -11.06 -6.21 -3.82
C LEU A 18 -11.78 -6.48 -5.14
N LEU A 19 -12.12 -5.45 -5.91
CA LEU A 19 -12.75 -5.61 -7.22
C LEU A 19 -11.84 -6.34 -8.20
N HIS A 20 -10.55 -6.00 -8.21
CA HIS A 20 -9.56 -6.70 -9.04
C HIS A 20 -9.41 -8.16 -8.62
N GLN A 21 -9.29 -8.45 -7.32
CA GLN A 21 -9.18 -9.83 -6.82
C GLN A 21 -10.44 -10.67 -7.10
N ILE A 22 -11.65 -10.09 -6.96
CA ILE A 22 -12.91 -10.76 -7.30
C ILE A 22 -13.00 -11.01 -8.81
N SER A 23 -12.60 -10.04 -9.63
CA SER A 23 -12.58 -10.17 -11.08
C SER A 23 -11.61 -11.28 -11.53
N GLN A 24 -10.39 -11.29 -11.01
CA GLN A 24 -9.34 -12.22 -11.40
C GLN A 24 -9.62 -13.64 -10.89
N LYS A 25 -9.93 -13.80 -9.59
CA LYS A 25 -10.08 -15.11 -8.94
C LYS A 25 -11.51 -15.65 -8.95
N GLY A 26 -12.50 -14.76 -8.91
CA GLY A 26 -13.92 -15.12 -8.89
C GLY A 26 -14.51 -15.27 -10.29
N LEU A 27 -14.22 -14.34 -11.20
CA LEU A 27 -14.78 -14.32 -12.56
C LEU A 27 -13.82 -14.88 -13.63
N GLY A 28 -12.56 -15.12 -13.28
CA GLY A 28 -11.54 -15.62 -14.21
C GLY A 28 -11.12 -14.59 -15.28
N MET A 29 -11.42 -13.30 -15.07
CA MET A 29 -11.05 -12.23 -15.99
C MET A 29 -9.61 -11.78 -15.70
N SER A 30 -8.69 -12.08 -16.62
CA SER A 30 -7.30 -11.62 -16.55
C SER A 30 -7.11 -10.34 -17.36
N ILE A 31 -6.66 -9.26 -16.72
CA ILE A 31 -6.27 -8.02 -17.39
C ILE A 31 -4.77 -7.85 -17.16
N PRO A 32 -3.90 -8.17 -18.15
CA PRO A 32 -2.46 -8.32 -17.92
C PRO A 32 -1.78 -7.12 -17.25
N LEU A 33 -2.20 -5.89 -17.58
CA LEU A 33 -1.64 -4.69 -16.97
C LEU A 33 -2.06 -4.53 -15.50
N ALA A 34 -3.32 -4.82 -15.17
CA ALA A 34 -3.79 -4.74 -13.80
C ALA A 34 -3.22 -5.87 -12.95
N ASP A 35 -3.18 -7.08 -13.51
CA ASP A 35 -2.70 -8.29 -12.84
C ASP A 35 -1.23 -8.19 -12.43
N ASN A 36 -0.41 -7.46 -13.18
CA ASN A 36 1.01 -7.32 -12.90
C ASN A 36 1.35 -6.11 -12.02
N TYR A 37 0.61 -5.00 -12.09
CA TYR A 37 1.06 -3.74 -11.48
C TYR A 37 0.05 -3.09 -10.52
N LEU A 38 -1.24 -3.41 -10.64
CA LEU A 38 -2.26 -2.74 -9.82
C LEU A 38 -2.10 -3.10 -8.35
N ASP A 39 -1.94 -4.39 -8.05
CA ASP A 39 -1.75 -4.87 -6.68
C ASP A 39 -0.48 -4.28 -6.05
N THR A 40 0.62 -4.21 -6.81
CA THR A 40 1.89 -3.63 -6.36
C THR A 40 1.75 -2.15 -6.00
N LEU A 41 1.06 -1.38 -6.85
CA LEU A 41 0.80 0.04 -6.62
C LEU A 41 -0.12 0.28 -5.41
N LEU A 42 -1.15 -0.56 -5.24
CA LEU A 42 -2.13 -0.44 -4.15
C LEU A 42 -1.61 -0.95 -2.79
N CYS A 43 -0.56 -1.78 -2.80
CA CYS A 43 0.03 -2.37 -1.60
C CYS A 43 0.44 -1.32 -0.57
N MET A 44 1.23 -0.31 -0.97
CA MET A 44 1.76 0.69 -0.04
C MET A 44 0.69 1.60 0.59
N PRO A 45 -0.28 2.15 -0.15
CA PRO A 45 -1.41 2.87 0.45
C PRO A 45 -2.15 2.09 1.52
N LEU A 46 -2.34 0.78 1.32
CA LEU A 46 -3.04 -0.07 2.27
C LEU A 46 -2.20 -0.37 3.51
N LEU A 47 -0.92 -0.75 3.32
CA LEU A 47 -0.01 -1.06 4.43
C LEU A 47 0.29 0.17 5.28
N LEU A 48 0.59 1.33 4.67
CA LEU A 48 0.84 2.57 5.40
C LEU A 48 -0.40 3.02 6.19
N THR A 49 -1.59 2.88 5.62
CA THR A 49 -2.84 3.15 6.36
C THR A 49 -3.01 2.21 7.55
N GLY A 50 -2.72 0.92 7.36
CA GLY A 50 -2.75 -0.10 8.41
C GLY A 50 -1.78 0.22 9.56
N PHE A 51 -0.52 0.47 9.25
CA PHE A 51 0.51 0.84 10.22
C PHE A 51 0.20 2.17 10.91
N GLN A 52 -0.32 3.16 10.19
CA GLN A 52 -0.69 4.44 10.77
C GLN A 52 -1.88 4.30 11.75
N ALA A 53 -2.84 3.43 11.42
CA ALA A 53 -3.97 3.10 12.28
C ALA A 53 -3.54 2.30 13.51
N GLU A 54 -2.62 1.35 13.37
CA GLU A 54 -2.01 0.60 14.46
C GLU A 54 -1.25 1.55 15.40
N GLN A 55 -0.32 2.35 14.87
CA GLN A 55 0.46 3.30 15.66
C GLN A 55 -0.46 4.24 16.46
N ALA A 56 -1.50 4.78 15.81
CA ALA A 56 -2.50 5.63 16.45
C ALA A 56 -3.26 4.93 17.59
N ARG A 57 -3.45 3.61 17.51
CA ARG A 57 -4.21 2.83 18.49
C ARG A 57 -3.41 2.49 19.74
N PHE A 58 -2.12 2.20 19.58
CA PHE A 58 -1.28 1.65 20.64
C PHE A 58 -0.27 2.66 21.19
N TRP A 59 0.24 3.57 20.35
CA TRP A 59 1.29 4.54 20.72
C TRP A 59 0.82 6.00 20.66
N GLY A 60 -0.44 6.24 20.31
CA GLY A 60 -1.02 7.57 20.19
C GLY A 60 -0.87 8.18 18.80
N LYS A 61 -1.54 9.31 18.57
CA LYS A 61 -1.58 9.94 17.24
C LYS A 61 -0.23 10.58 16.91
N ARG A 62 0.57 9.91 16.09
CA ARG A 62 1.77 10.48 15.47
C ARG A 62 1.72 10.24 13.97
N ARG A 63 1.91 11.30 13.19
CA ARG A 63 1.98 11.22 11.74
C ARG A 63 3.32 10.59 11.32
N PHE A 64 3.29 9.67 10.36
CA PHE A 64 4.53 9.25 9.72
C PHE A 64 5.18 10.40 8.96
N GLY A 65 6.43 10.69 9.30
CA GLY A 65 7.25 11.64 8.55
C GLY A 65 7.62 11.09 7.16
N PRO A 66 7.99 11.95 6.20
CA PRO A 66 8.42 11.51 4.86
C PRO A 66 9.61 10.56 4.93
N PHE A 67 10.53 10.75 5.89
CA PHE A 67 11.65 9.83 6.13
C PHE A 67 11.18 8.45 6.61
N GLU A 68 10.19 8.39 7.50
CA GLU A 68 9.65 7.12 8.01
C GLU A 68 8.93 6.36 6.91
N ILE A 69 8.13 7.06 6.09
CA ILE A 69 7.47 6.47 4.92
C ILE A 69 8.52 5.92 3.95
N PHE A 70 9.59 6.67 3.68
CA PHE A 70 10.69 6.21 2.84
C PHE A 70 11.35 4.95 3.41
N CYS A 71 11.69 4.93 4.69
CA CYS A 71 12.31 3.77 5.34
C CYS A 71 11.39 2.54 5.32
N ILE A 72 10.10 2.70 5.62
CA ILE A 72 9.11 1.62 5.58
C ILE A 72 8.99 1.08 4.15
N THR A 73 8.87 1.97 3.16
CA THR A 73 8.73 1.59 1.74
C THR A 73 9.98 0.87 1.23
N ALA A 74 11.16 1.41 1.52
CA ALA A 74 12.43 0.79 1.12
C ALA A 74 12.62 -0.59 1.78
N PHE A 75 12.28 -0.71 3.06
CA PHE A 75 12.35 -1.98 3.77
C PHE A 75 11.38 -3.01 3.18
N LEU A 76 10.11 -2.65 2.99
CA LEU A 76 9.11 -3.56 2.42
C LEU A 76 9.43 -3.94 0.98
N SER A 77 9.84 -2.98 0.15
CA SER A 77 10.29 -3.25 -1.21
C SER A 77 11.46 -4.22 -1.25
N PHE A 78 12.45 -4.06 -0.36
CA PHE A 78 13.54 -5.04 -0.23
C PHE A 78 13.02 -6.42 0.19
N VAL A 79 12.09 -6.50 1.14
CA VAL A 79 11.49 -7.77 1.55
C VAL A 79 10.74 -8.44 0.40
N PHE A 80 9.89 -7.70 -0.31
CA PHE A 80 9.08 -8.23 -1.40
C PHE A 80 9.90 -8.64 -2.61
N GLU A 81 10.89 -7.84 -3.02
CA GLU A 81 11.67 -8.11 -4.23
C GLU A 81 12.91 -9.00 -3.98
N TRP A 82 13.45 -9.00 -2.76
CA TRP A 82 14.68 -9.77 -2.47
C TRP A 82 14.41 -10.98 -1.59
N VAL A 83 13.61 -10.84 -0.53
CA VAL A 83 13.42 -11.94 0.42
C VAL A 83 12.41 -12.95 -0.12
N PHE A 84 11.25 -12.51 -0.62
CA PHE A 84 10.18 -13.43 -1.04
C PHE A 84 10.54 -14.34 -2.22
N PRO A 85 11.25 -13.89 -3.29
CA PRO A 85 11.67 -14.77 -4.37
C PRO A 85 12.60 -15.90 -3.93
N ARG A 86 13.33 -15.71 -2.82
CA ARG A 86 14.20 -16.74 -2.22
C ARG A 86 13.42 -17.74 -1.38
N LEU A 87 12.30 -17.32 -0.81
CA LEU A 87 11.44 -18.19 0.01
C LEU A 87 10.47 -19.02 -0.84
N SER A 88 10.04 -18.48 -1.98
CA SER A 88 9.11 -19.16 -2.87
C SER A 88 9.35 -18.76 -4.33
N PRO A 89 9.48 -19.74 -5.25
CA PRO A 89 9.68 -19.48 -6.67
C PRO A 89 8.45 -18.86 -7.37
N ARG A 90 7.35 -18.64 -6.64
CA ARG A 90 6.16 -17.94 -7.14
C ARG A 90 6.33 -16.42 -7.20
N PHE A 91 7.35 -15.88 -6.52
CA PHE A 91 7.66 -14.45 -6.54
C PHE A 91 8.83 -14.21 -7.48
N THR A 92 8.69 -13.20 -8.33
CA THR A 92 9.73 -12.76 -9.26
C THR A 92 10.17 -11.39 -8.81
N ALA A 93 11.49 -11.17 -8.75
CA ALA A 93 12.02 -9.84 -8.48
C ALA A 93 11.83 -8.95 -9.72
N ASP A 94 11.12 -7.83 -9.59
CA ASP A 94 10.92 -6.83 -10.63
C ASP A 94 11.26 -5.42 -10.12
N TRP A 95 12.12 -4.71 -10.85
CA TRP A 95 12.47 -3.33 -10.53
C TRP A 95 11.29 -2.36 -10.76
N LEU A 96 10.35 -2.71 -11.63
CA LEU A 96 9.12 -1.95 -11.80
C LEU A 96 8.24 -2.01 -10.54
N ASP A 97 8.26 -3.13 -9.82
CA ASP A 97 7.51 -3.27 -8.57
C ASP A 97 8.07 -2.35 -7.48
N VAL A 98 9.40 -2.20 -7.41
CA VAL A 98 10.06 -1.19 -6.56
C VAL A 98 9.49 0.20 -6.84
N ALA A 99 9.46 0.62 -8.11
CA ALA A 99 8.93 1.91 -8.49
C ALA A 99 7.43 2.05 -8.15
N ALA A 100 6.64 0.99 -8.34
CA ALA A 100 5.21 0.96 -8.00
C ALA A 100 4.98 1.12 -6.49
N TYR A 101 5.78 0.47 -5.63
CA TYR A 101 5.68 0.67 -4.18
C TYR A 101 5.94 2.14 -3.81
N PHE A 102 7.01 2.74 -4.32
CA PHE A 102 7.31 4.15 -4.04
C PHE A 102 6.24 5.10 -4.59
N ALA A 103 5.68 4.82 -5.77
CA ALA A 103 4.58 5.60 -6.34
C ALA A 103 3.32 5.51 -5.46
N GLY A 104 2.97 4.31 -4.99
CA GLY A 104 1.85 4.10 -4.07
C GLY A 104 2.05 4.83 -2.73
N ALA A 105 3.25 4.74 -2.15
CA ALA A 105 3.59 5.45 -0.92
C ALA A 105 3.50 6.97 -1.08
N MET A 106 3.98 7.51 -2.20
CA MET A 106 3.87 8.92 -2.53
C MET A 106 2.42 9.37 -2.69
N ALA A 107 1.61 8.60 -3.43
CA ALA A 107 0.19 8.87 -3.61
C ALA A 107 -0.55 8.91 -2.26
N TRP A 108 -0.24 7.95 -1.37
CA TRP A 108 -0.77 7.94 -0.01
C TRP A 108 -0.36 9.18 0.80
N TYR A 109 0.92 9.54 0.76
CA TYR A 109 1.43 10.70 1.48
C TYR A 109 0.74 11.99 1.04
N VAL A 110 0.62 12.22 -0.28
CA VAL A 110 -0.05 13.41 -0.83
C VAL A 110 -1.54 13.41 -0.50
N ALA A 111 -2.23 12.27 -0.68
CA ALA A 111 -3.67 12.18 -0.45
C ALA A 111 -4.06 12.32 1.04
N THR A 112 -3.16 11.95 1.95
CA THR A 112 -3.39 12.07 3.40
C THR A 112 -2.80 13.34 4.00
N ALA A 113 -1.92 14.06 3.28
CA ALA A 113 -1.33 15.31 3.74
C ALA A 113 -2.36 16.42 4.00
N SER A 114 -3.42 16.49 3.21
CA SER A 114 -4.50 17.49 3.36
C SER A 114 -5.44 17.22 4.53
N TRP A 115 -5.56 15.96 4.96
CA TRP A 115 -6.49 15.54 6.02
C TRP A 115 -5.87 15.51 7.40
N GLN A 116 -4.57 15.23 7.48
CA GLN A 116 -3.85 15.15 8.76
C GLN A 116 -3.73 16.51 9.47
N SER A 117 -4.01 17.63 8.80
CA SER A 117 -4.13 18.97 9.41
C SER A 117 -5.35 19.13 10.33
N HIS A 118 -6.36 18.25 10.22
CA HIS A 118 -7.55 18.27 11.08
C HIS A 118 -7.42 17.39 12.33
N LEU A 119 -6.27 16.73 12.53
CA LEU A 119 -6.00 15.84 13.66
C LEU A 119 -5.05 16.44 14.70
N GLU A 120 -4.47 17.62 14.43
CA GLU A 120 -3.69 18.44 15.36
C GLU A 120 -4.59 19.37 16.19
#